data_AF-R7PBV5-F1
#
_entry.id   AF-R7PBV5-F1
#
_cell.length_a   1.000
_cell.length_b   1.000
_cell.length_c   1.000
_cell.angle_alpha   90.00
_cell.angle_beta   90.00
_cell.angle_gamma   90.00
#
_symmetry.space_group_name_H-M   'P 1'
#
loop_
_entity.id
_entity.type
_entity.pdbx_description
1 polymer ?
#
loop_
_entity_poly.entity_id
_entity_poly.type
_entity_poly.pdbx_seq_one_letter_code
_entity_poly.pdbx_strand_id
1 'polypeptide(L)'
;MKKTLKLMSMLLMMLLFTVPFSSCSDDDEDSNPYAGTTWTYEDIFDDGTLTTRIRFANETNAYYETEIRNAGGTIISNTSSPYSYTYSGDLIVFRPLQTGKANLEGRVSEGVKMTLTNTSNNMQIAILYRE
;
A
#
# COMPACT_ATOMS: atom_id res chain seq x y z
N MET A 1 74.13 -3.05 -35.10
CA MET A 1 73.01 -2.19 -35.59
C MET A 1 71.71 -2.97 -35.49
N LYS A 2 70.61 -2.29 -35.08
CA LYS A 2 69.21 -2.75 -34.92
C LYS A 2 68.94 -3.54 -33.62
N LYS A 3 68.70 -2.87 -32.48
CA LYS A 3 67.49 -2.12 -32.03
C LYS A 3 66.34 -3.05 -31.59
N THR A 4 66.18 -3.14 -30.26
CA THR A 4 64.92 -3.04 -29.47
C THR A 4 63.64 -3.67 -30.02
N LEU A 5 63.00 -4.58 -29.27
CA LEU A 5 61.64 -4.37 -28.72
C LEU A 5 61.14 -5.53 -27.84
N LYS A 6 60.24 -5.21 -26.90
CA LYS A 6 59.33 -6.07 -26.11
C LYS A 6 59.76 -6.50 -24.71
N LEU A 7 59.92 -5.51 -23.83
CA LEU A 7 59.59 -5.62 -22.40
C LEU A 7 58.89 -4.32 -22.03
N MET A 8 57.57 -4.25 -22.19
CA MET A 8 56.69 -3.19 -21.68
C MET A 8 55.24 -3.60 -21.98
N SER A 9 54.74 -4.60 -21.27
CA SER A 9 53.33 -4.97 -21.25
C SER A 9 52.97 -5.41 -19.84
N MET A 10 53.01 -4.47 -18.88
CA MET A 10 52.35 -4.68 -17.59
C MET A 10 52.22 -3.42 -16.70
N LEU A 11 52.07 -2.21 -17.26
CA LEU A 11 51.88 -1.03 -16.41
C LEU A 11 51.12 0.11 -17.13
N LEU A 12 49.83 -0.12 -17.40
CA LEU A 12 48.84 0.92 -17.73
C LEU A 12 47.47 0.22 -17.62
N MET A 13 46.79 0.24 -16.48
CA MET A 13 45.66 1.16 -16.26
C MET A 13 45.21 1.01 -14.79
N MET A 14 46.14 1.25 -13.85
CA MET A 14 45.80 1.57 -12.47
C MET A 14 45.61 3.09 -12.44
N LEU A 15 44.50 3.55 -11.85
CA LEU A 15 43.92 4.91 -11.90
C LEU A 15 42.80 5.00 -12.95
N LEU A 16 41.56 4.92 -12.48
CA LEU A 16 40.67 6.08 -12.43
C LEU A 16 39.34 5.71 -11.72
N PHE A 17 38.96 6.58 -10.79
CA PHE A 17 37.66 6.69 -10.11
C PHE A 17 37.31 5.69 -9.02
N THR A 18 37.78 6.03 -7.81
CA THR A 18 36.96 5.95 -6.60
C THR A 18 35.60 6.60 -6.89
N VAL A 19 34.57 5.78 -7.10
CA VAL A 19 33.20 6.29 -7.08
C VAL A 19 32.94 6.79 -5.65
N PRO A 20 32.62 8.07 -5.43
CA PRO A 20 32.07 8.47 -4.14
C PRO A 20 30.79 7.67 -3.93
N PHE A 21 30.62 7.17 -2.71
CA PHE A 21 29.36 6.66 -2.21
C PHE A 21 28.23 7.59 -2.68
N SER A 22 27.43 7.16 -3.65
CA SER A 22 26.05 7.60 -3.68
C SER A 22 25.34 6.79 -2.61
N SER A 23 25.61 7.16 -1.36
CA SER A 23 24.55 7.14 -0.37
C SER A 23 23.48 8.00 -1.01
N CYS A 24 22.45 7.40 -1.58
CA CYS A 24 21.18 8.09 -1.73
C CYS A 24 20.80 8.45 -0.30
N SER A 25 21.21 9.65 0.09
CA SER A 25 20.71 10.40 1.21
C SER A 25 19.38 10.97 0.76
N ASP A 26 18.40 10.10 0.50
CA ASP A 26 16.99 10.41 0.70
C ASP A 26 16.73 9.71 2.03
N ASP A 27 16.62 10.33 3.20
CA ASP A 27 15.76 11.46 3.56
C ASP A 27 14.36 11.41 2.94
N ASP A 28 13.97 10.26 2.40
CA ASP A 28 12.60 9.79 2.46
C ASP A 28 12.34 9.51 3.94
N GLU A 29 11.86 10.52 4.67
CA GLU A 29 11.09 10.23 5.88
C GLU A 29 10.16 9.06 5.55
N ASP A 30 10.18 8.00 6.35
CA ASP A 30 9.38 6.78 6.19
C ASP A 30 7.90 7.16 5.95
N SER A 31 7.57 7.47 4.69
CA SER A 31 6.30 8.05 4.33
C SER A 31 5.29 6.92 4.43
N ASN A 32 4.23 7.16 5.20
CA ASN A 32 3.21 6.14 5.41
C ASN A 32 2.66 5.68 4.04
N PRO A 33 2.94 4.43 3.62
CA PRO A 33 2.68 3.98 2.25
C PRO A 33 1.17 3.86 1.95
N TYR A 34 0.34 3.95 2.99
CA TYR A 34 -1.10 3.90 2.90
C TYR A 34 -1.74 5.28 2.86
N ALA A 35 -1.10 6.33 3.37
CA ALA A 35 -1.68 7.66 3.43
C ALA A 35 -2.10 8.16 2.03
N GLY A 36 -3.35 8.61 1.90
CA GLY A 36 -3.92 9.08 0.63
C GLY A 36 -4.37 7.97 -0.32
N THR A 37 -4.23 6.69 0.02
CA THR A 37 -4.64 5.58 -0.85
C THR A 37 -6.09 5.15 -0.63
N THR A 38 -6.69 4.58 -1.67
CA THR A 38 -8.01 3.93 -1.62
C THR A 38 -7.86 2.48 -2.05
N TRP A 39 -8.56 1.60 -1.36
CA TRP A 39 -8.56 0.16 -1.61
C TRP A 39 -10.00 -0.29 -1.76
N THR A 40 -10.33 -0.88 -2.90
CA THR A 40 -11.70 -1.10 -3.32
C THR A 40 -11.93 -2.52 -3.81
N TYR A 41 -13.16 -3.00 -3.63
CA TYR A 41 -13.68 -4.17 -4.30
C TYR A 41 -15.16 -3.98 -4.61
N GLU A 42 -15.58 -4.51 -5.76
CA GLU A 42 -16.96 -4.39 -6.25
C GLU A 42 -17.54 -5.79 -6.47
N ASP A 43 -18.66 -6.07 -5.82
CA ASP A 43 -19.53 -7.18 -6.16
C ASP A 43 -20.63 -6.67 -7.11
N ILE A 44 -20.68 -7.25 -8.30
CA ILE A 44 -21.65 -6.89 -9.34
C ILE A 44 -22.72 -7.97 -9.40
N PHE A 45 -23.98 -7.55 -9.27
CA PHE A 45 -25.18 -8.38 -9.31
C PHE A 45 -26.09 -7.91 -10.45
N ASP A 46 -27.08 -8.72 -10.82
CA ASP A 46 -28.05 -8.36 -11.85
C ASP A 46 -28.90 -7.13 -11.46
N ASP A 47 -29.14 -6.93 -10.17
CA ASP A 47 -29.98 -5.86 -9.63
C ASP A 47 -29.18 -4.66 -9.10
N GLY A 48 -27.85 -4.71 -9.14
CA GLY A 48 -27.02 -3.64 -8.59
C GLY A 48 -25.55 -3.96 -8.39
N THR A 49 -24.88 -3.07 -7.67
CA THR A 49 -23.47 -3.19 -7.34
C THR A 49 -23.28 -2.84 -5.87
N LEU A 50 -22.54 -3.67 -5.15
CA LEU A 50 -22.01 -3.36 -3.82
C LEU A 50 -20.53 -3.04 -3.95
N THR A 51 -20.15 -1.80 -3.66
CA THR A 51 -18.76 -1.41 -3.55
C THR A 51 -18.35 -1.32 -2.09
N THR A 52 -17.27 -1.99 -1.72
CA THR A 52 -16.62 -1.88 -0.40
C THR A 52 -15.28 -1.19 -0.55
N ARG A 53 -14.98 -0.21 0.31
CA ARG A 53 -13.72 0.57 0.25
C ARG A 53 -13.09 0.77 1.62
N ILE A 54 -11.76 0.80 1.66
CA ILE A 54 -10.98 1.44 2.71
C ILE A 54 -10.28 2.66 2.09
N ARG A 55 -10.58 3.85 2.59
CA ARG A 55 -9.93 5.09 2.17
C ARG A 55 -9.05 5.63 3.29
N PHE A 56 -7.75 5.64 3.09
CA PHE A 56 -6.77 6.21 4.01
C PHE A 56 -6.67 7.72 3.77
N ALA A 57 -7.37 8.51 4.58
CA ALA A 57 -7.46 9.96 4.36
C ALA A 57 -6.16 10.70 4.66
N ASN A 58 -5.38 10.20 5.62
CA ASN A 58 -4.06 10.72 5.98
C ASN A 58 -3.25 9.61 6.69
N GLU A 59 -2.16 9.98 7.35
CA GLU A 59 -1.24 9.06 8.02
C GLU A 59 -1.85 8.28 9.20
N THR A 60 -2.97 8.73 9.76
CA THR A 60 -3.55 8.12 10.98
C THR A 60 -5.04 7.83 10.87
N ASN A 61 -5.73 8.37 9.86
CA ASN A 61 -7.18 8.26 9.72
C ASN A 61 -7.56 7.52 8.43
N ALA A 62 -8.52 6.62 8.56
CA ALA A 62 -9.09 5.85 7.46
C ALA A 62 -10.62 5.77 7.58
N TYR A 63 -11.27 5.41 6.49
CA TYR A 63 -12.72 5.22 6.43
C TYR A 63 -13.02 3.86 5.81
N TYR A 64 -13.84 3.06 6.50
CA TYR A 64 -14.47 1.88 5.92
C TYR A 64 -15.82 2.28 5.33
N GLU A 65 -15.97 2.11 4.03
CA GLU A 65 -17.11 2.63 3.26
C GLU A 65 -17.79 1.50 2.49
N THR A 66 -19.11 1.53 2.43
CA THR A 66 -19.91 0.64 1.60
C THR A 66 -20.91 1.45 0.81
N GLU A 67 -21.01 1.22 -0.49
CA GLU A 67 -21.98 1.86 -1.38
C GLU A 67 -22.77 0.80 -2.13
N ILE A 68 -24.10 0.94 -2.15
CA ILE A 68 -25.00 0.08 -2.94
C ILE A 68 -25.65 0.94 -4.01
N ARG A 69 -25.52 0.52 -5.27
CA ARG A 69 -26.22 1.08 -6.41
C ARG A 69 -27.21 0.06 -6.97
N ASN A 70 -28.37 0.52 -7.45
CA ASN A 70 -29.25 -0.35 -8.24
C ASN A 70 -28.71 -0.51 -9.67
N ALA A 71 -29.32 -1.41 -10.45
CA ALA A 71 -29.01 -1.63 -11.86
C ALA A 71 -29.10 -0.35 -12.73
N GLY A 72 -29.89 0.65 -12.30
CA GLY A 72 -29.97 1.97 -12.94
C GLY A 72 -28.85 2.94 -12.54
N GLY A 73 -27.86 2.50 -11.75
CA GLY A 73 -26.72 3.31 -11.29
C GLY A 73 -27.04 4.28 -10.15
N THR A 74 -28.27 4.28 -9.62
CA THR A 74 -28.67 5.15 -8.50
C THR A 74 -28.16 4.59 -7.18
N ILE A 75 -27.53 5.43 -6.36
CA ILE A 75 -27.10 5.07 -5.00
C ILE A 75 -28.34 4.88 -4.12
N ILE A 76 -28.52 3.67 -3.59
CA ILE A 76 -29.60 3.31 -2.66
C ILE A 76 -29.11 3.39 -1.21
N SER A 77 -27.84 3.08 -0.97
CA SER A 77 -27.23 3.13 0.35
C SER A 77 -25.78 3.54 0.24
N ASN A 78 -25.33 4.35 1.19
CA ASN A 78 -23.93 4.69 1.37
C ASN A 78 -23.65 4.80 2.87
N THR A 79 -22.67 4.05 3.35
CA THR A 79 -22.21 4.12 4.74
C THR A 79 -20.72 4.42 4.78
N SER A 80 -20.31 5.23 5.76
CA SER A 80 -18.92 5.56 6.01
C SER A 80 -18.66 5.49 7.51
N SER A 81 -17.75 4.61 7.92
CA SER A 81 -17.35 4.41 9.31
C SER A 81 -15.92 4.91 9.50
N PRO A 82 -15.67 5.91 10.34
CA PRO A 82 -14.33 6.44 10.57
C PRO A 82 -13.51 5.54 11.51
N TYR A 83 -12.25 5.36 11.17
CA TYR A 83 -11.25 4.60 11.91
C TYR A 83 -9.97 5.42 12.07
N SER A 84 -9.29 5.27 13.21
CA SER A 84 -7.85 5.50 13.24
C SER A 84 -7.12 4.23 12.84
N TYR A 85 -5.90 4.34 12.33
CA TYR A 85 -5.10 3.17 12.01
C TYR A 85 -3.62 3.35 12.37
N THR A 86 -2.97 2.21 12.58
CA THR A 86 -1.52 2.07 12.66
C THR A 86 -1.12 0.89 11.81
N TYR A 87 0.12 0.85 11.32
CA TYR A 87 0.63 -0.27 10.54
C TYR A 87 2.02 -0.69 11.01
N SER A 88 2.38 -1.94 10.71
CA SER A 88 3.72 -2.49 10.88
C SER A 88 3.95 -3.53 9.79
N GLY A 89 4.81 -3.20 8.83
CA GLY A 89 4.96 -3.96 7.59
C GLY A 89 3.61 -4.12 6.88
N ASP A 90 3.23 -5.38 6.67
CA ASP A 90 2.02 -5.77 5.94
C ASP A 90 0.75 -5.82 6.82
N LEU A 91 0.87 -5.58 8.13
CA LEU A 91 -0.28 -5.57 9.04
C LEU A 91 -0.74 -4.14 9.31
N ILE A 92 -2.05 -3.92 9.15
CA ILE A 92 -2.73 -2.67 9.48
C ILE A 92 -3.77 -2.96 10.54
N VAL A 93 -3.78 -2.18 11.61
CA VAL A 93 -4.75 -2.28 12.71
C VAL A 93 -5.64 -1.05 12.68
N PHE A 94 -6.93 -1.26 12.50
CA PHE A 94 -7.94 -0.19 12.48
C PHE A 94 -8.72 -0.19 13.80
N ARG A 95 -8.76 0.97 14.46
CA ARG A 95 -9.55 1.21 15.67
C ARG A 95 -10.74 2.11 15.35
N PRO A 96 -11.98 1.68 15.63
CA PRO A 96 -13.15 2.46 15.29
C PRO A 96 -13.22 3.73 16.12
N LEU A 97 -13.60 4.83 15.48
CA LEU A 97 -13.87 6.10 16.16
C LEU A 97 -15.35 6.26 16.55
N GLN A 98 -16.19 5.28 16.18
CA GLN A 98 -17.60 5.21 16.53
C GLN A 98 -17.88 4.04 17.47
N THR A 99 -18.66 4.30 18.52
CA THR A 99 -19.12 3.28 19.48
C THR A 99 -19.89 2.17 18.77
N GLY A 100 -19.64 0.91 19.17
CA GLY A 100 -20.34 -0.26 18.66
C GLY A 100 -19.80 -0.83 17.35
N LYS A 101 -18.77 -0.21 16.75
CA LYS A 101 -18.03 -0.79 15.63
C LYS A 101 -16.90 -1.69 16.15
N ALA A 102 -16.55 -2.70 15.35
CA ALA A 102 -15.46 -3.63 15.66
C ALA A 102 -14.10 -3.04 15.27
N ASN A 103 -13.04 -3.47 15.96
CA ASN A 103 -11.68 -3.31 15.44
C ASN A 103 -11.53 -4.19 14.19
N LEU A 104 -10.70 -3.74 13.25
CA LEU A 104 -10.40 -4.47 12.03
C LEU A 104 -8.89 -4.68 11.91
N GLU A 105 -8.50 -5.77 11.27
CA GLU A 105 -7.13 -6.01 10.83
C GLU A 105 -7.10 -6.14 9.31
N GLY A 106 -6.24 -5.36 8.66
CA GLY A 106 -5.89 -5.49 7.26
C GLY A 106 -4.55 -6.21 7.12
N ARG A 107 -4.50 -7.28 6.34
CA ARG A 107 -3.24 -7.92 5.93
C ARG A 107 -3.01 -7.68 4.45
N VAL A 108 -1.92 -6.98 4.14
CA VAL A 108 -1.52 -6.63 2.78
C VAL A 108 -0.62 -7.73 2.22
N SER A 109 -0.82 -8.04 0.95
CA SER A 109 -0.01 -8.96 0.18
C SER A 109 0.42 -8.26 -1.11
N GLU A 110 1.71 -8.38 -1.43
CA GLU A 110 2.31 -7.84 -2.65
C GLU A 110 2.11 -6.32 -2.84
N GLY A 111 1.83 -5.59 -1.75
CA GLY A 111 1.57 -4.14 -1.78
C GLY A 111 0.27 -3.70 -2.48
N VAL A 112 -0.56 -4.65 -2.95
CA VAL A 112 -1.73 -4.37 -3.81
C VAL A 112 -3.03 -5.03 -3.37
N LYS A 113 -2.98 -6.09 -2.55
CA LYS A 113 -4.18 -6.80 -2.07
C LYS A 113 -4.27 -6.80 -0.56
N MET A 114 -5.38 -6.33 0.00
CA MET A 114 -5.65 -6.30 1.44
C MET A 114 -6.77 -7.27 1.81
N THR A 115 -6.52 -8.17 2.75
CA THR A 115 -7.57 -8.98 3.39
C THR A 115 -7.98 -8.31 4.69
N LEU A 116 -9.26 -7.93 4.80
CA LEU A 116 -9.81 -7.23 5.96
C LEU A 116 -10.60 -8.19 6.84
N THR A 117 -10.26 -8.23 8.13
CA THR A 117 -10.85 -9.12 9.13
C THR A 117 -11.48 -8.31 10.26
N ASN A 118 -12.70 -8.67 10.64
CA ASN A 118 -13.33 -8.18 11.86
C ASN A 118 -12.78 -8.97 13.05
N THR A 119 -12.07 -8.29 13.96
CA THR A 119 -11.37 -8.98 15.06
C THR A 119 -12.31 -9.37 16.20
N SER A 120 -13.55 -8.87 16.23
CA SER A 120 -14.52 -9.22 17.27
C SER A 120 -15.07 -10.65 17.07
N ASN A 121 -15.06 -11.15 15.84
CA ASN A 121 -15.54 -12.48 15.47
C ASN A 121 -14.56 -13.28 14.61
N ASN A 122 -13.36 -12.73 14.34
CA ASN A 122 -12.32 -13.33 13.48
C ASN A 122 -12.82 -13.70 12.08
N MET A 123 -13.80 -12.98 11.55
CA MET A 123 -14.32 -13.20 10.21
C MET A 123 -13.65 -12.27 9.22
N GLN A 124 -13.19 -12.82 8.09
CA GLN A 124 -12.87 -12.02 6.92
C GLN A 124 -14.15 -11.32 6.43
N ILE A 125 -14.08 -10.00 6.25
CA ILE A 125 -15.22 -9.19 5.80
C ILE A 125 -15.02 -8.60 4.41
N ALA A 126 -13.77 -8.47 3.93
CA ALA A 126 -13.49 -8.01 2.58
C ALA A 126 -12.12 -8.46 2.08
N ILE A 127 -11.98 -8.56 0.76
CA ILE A 127 -10.69 -8.54 0.06
C ILE A 127 -10.72 -7.31 -0.83
N LEU A 128 -9.79 -6.39 -0.64
CA LEU A 128 -9.74 -5.10 -1.31
C LEU A 128 -8.46 -4.99 -2.14
N TYR A 129 -8.51 -4.24 -3.23
CA TYR A 129 -7.37 -4.00 -4.10
C TYR A 129 -7.07 -2.51 -4.16
N ARG A 130 -5.78 -2.16 -4.14
CA ARG A 130 -5.34 -0.77 -4.26
C ARG A 130 -5.78 -0.19 -5.62
N GLU A 131 -6.38 1.00 -5.59
CA GLU A 131 -6.73 1.78 -6.80
C GLU A 131 -5.50 2.41 -7.48
#